data_AF-A0A7C1KYM1-F1
#
_entry.id   AF-A0A7C1KYM1-F1
#
_cell.length_a   1.000
_cell.length_b   1.000
_cell.length_c   1.000
_cell.angle_alpha   90.00
_cell.angle_beta   90.00
_cell.angle_gamma   90.00
#
_symmetry.space_group_name_H-M   'P 1'
#
loop_
_entity.id
_entity.type
_entity.pdbx_description
1 polymer ?
#
loop_
_entity_poly.entity_id
_entity_poly.type
_entity_poly.pdbx_seq_one_letter_code
_entity_poly.pdbx_strand_id
1 'polypeptide(L)'
;MVQIYNATEETYSTIEEYITAYDADDTDVYYVKFLYELSALFDKAKKQTALRWKNAKDENGNSLLLANSITVDEEDFVDDAMERGSGELFKKLLLPWAKNIFNSYQYGVDGIIDIVQSTPGFTQIQDLEATFITNELVDEWLEISSGTYEGEDLEVLSNSPTVINLTGNFTGDVTGASYFILNYPRVLQKFLEYFISMPDYPYLDLLESVEVNLEKANVLYVIKEYYLTTRLMEDYQIENTMYNELVKEIKSTLMMQTQQKKVRRGFFKDYNV
;
A
#
# COMPACT_ATOMS: atom_id res chain seq x y z
N MET A 1 -3.28 1.16 2.86
CA MET A 1 -3.36 0.10 3.87
C MET A 1 -2.20 0.28 4.83
N VAL A 2 -2.45 0.23 6.14
CA VAL A 2 -1.41 0.32 7.18
C VAL A 2 -1.25 -1.02 7.86
N GLN A 3 -0.02 -1.51 7.93
CA GLN A 3 0.35 -2.73 8.64
C GLN A 3 1.43 -2.43 9.68
N ILE A 4 1.46 -3.20 10.75
CA ILE A 4 2.52 -3.16 11.74
C ILE A 4 3.44 -4.35 11.48
N TYR A 5 4.73 -4.09 11.36
CA TYR A 5 5.74 -5.09 11.12
C TYR A 5 6.56 -5.29 12.40
N ASN A 6 6.55 -6.51 12.94
CA ASN A 6 7.43 -6.93 14.03
C ASN A 6 8.79 -7.31 13.43
N ALA A 7 9.83 -6.54 13.74
CA ALA A 7 11.17 -6.78 13.22
C ALA A 7 11.92 -7.90 13.95
N THR A 8 11.45 -8.36 15.11
CA THR A 8 12.03 -9.50 15.83
C THR A 8 11.53 -10.82 15.27
N GLU A 9 10.22 -10.92 15.02
CA GLU A 9 9.56 -12.15 14.55
C GLU A 9 9.38 -12.18 13.02
N GLU A 10 9.67 -11.07 12.33
CA GLU A 10 9.47 -10.89 10.88
C GLU A 10 8.01 -11.12 10.43
N THR A 11 7.05 -10.78 11.29
CA THR A 11 5.62 -10.95 11.05
C THR A 11 4.91 -9.62 10.80
N TYR A 12 3.83 -9.67 10.02
CA TYR A 12 2.92 -8.55 9.80
C TYR A 12 1.63 -8.76 10.58
N SER A 13 1.16 -7.70 11.24
CA SER A 13 -0.14 -7.66 11.89
C SER A 13 -0.90 -6.41 11.49
N THR A 14 -2.22 -6.50 11.55
CA THR A 14 -3.06 -5.32 11.44
C THR A 14 -2.90 -4.44 12.69
N ILE A 15 -3.31 -3.17 12.57
CA ILE A 15 -3.32 -2.24 13.71
C ILE A 15 -4.15 -2.81 14.87
N GLU A 16 -5.30 -3.43 14.58
CA GLU A 16 -6.23 -3.94 15.59
C GLU A 16 -5.66 -5.15 16.36
N GLU A 17 -4.99 -6.05 15.65
CA GLU A 17 -4.29 -7.20 16.23
C GLU A 17 -3.16 -6.75 17.15
N TYR A 18 -2.35 -5.78 16.71
CA TYR A 18 -1.27 -5.24 17.52
C TYR A 18 -1.78 -4.64 18.83
N ILE A 19 -2.83 -3.82 18.82
CA ILE A 19 -3.37 -3.20 20.05
C ILE A 19 -3.85 -4.26 21.04
N THR A 20 -4.44 -5.34 20.53
CA THR A 20 -5.00 -6.41 21.34
C THR A 20 -3.91 -7.28 21.96
N ALA A 21 -2.80 -7.47 21.25
CA ALA A 21 -1.66 -8.28 21.68
C ALA A 21 -0.56 -7.48 22.40
N TYR A 22 -0.63 -6.14 22.41
CA TYR A 22 0.44 -5.29 22.91
C TYR A 22 0.69 -5.50 24.42
N ASP A 23 1.88 -6.04 24.74
CA ASP A 23 2.39 -6.12 26.11
C ASP A 23 3.45 -5.03 26.33
N ALA A 24 3.33 -4.30 27.43
CA ALA A 24 4.21 -3.16 27.73
C ALA A 24 5.63 -3.58 28.13
N ASP A 25 5.83 -4.86 28.45
CA ASP A 25 7.12 -5.45 28.81
C ASP A 25 7.86 -6.09 27.60
N ASP A 26 7.30 -5.98 26.40
CA ASP A 26 7.88 -6.56 25.19
C ASP A 26 9.14 -5.81 24.72
N THR A 27 10.18 -6.57 24.38
CA THR A 27 11.46 -6.05 23.85
C THR A 27 11.46 -5.88 22.34
N ASP A 28 10.37 -6.25 21.67
CA ASP A 28 10.27 -6.26 20.23
C ASP A 28 10.30 -4.87 19.59
N VAL A 29 10.87 -4.84 18.38
CA VAL A 29 11.01 -3.61 17.60
C VAL A 29 9.93 -3.58 16.53
N TYR A 30 9.02 -2.61 16.64
CA TYR A 30 7.89 -2.47 15.73
C TYR A 30 8.07 -1.32 14.73
N TYR A 31 7.69 -1.56 13.48
CA TYR A 31 7.67 -0.59 12.38
C TYR A 31 6.28 -0.45 11.77
N VAL A 32 5.94 0.73 11.24
CA VAL A 32 4.70 0.92 10.45
C VAL A 32 5.05 0.79 8.99
N LYS A 33 4.32 -0.07 8.29
CA LYS A 33 4.32 -0.19 6.83
C LYS A 33 3.09 0.52 6.28
N PHE A 34 3.31 1.51 5.42
CA PHE A 34 2.26 2.08 4.57
C PHE A 34 2.35 1.45 3.19
N LEU A 35 1.23 0.87 2.75
CA LEU A 35 1.10 0.16 1.49
C LEU A 35 0.04 0.84 0.62
N TYR A 36 0.44 1.26 -0.58
CA TYR A 36 -0.45 1.89 -1.56
C TYR A 36 -0.38 1.17 -2.90
N GLU A 37 -1.53 0.75 -3.41
CA GLU A 37 -1.63 0.18 -4.75
C GLU A 37 -1.44 1.28 -5.81
N LEU A 38 -0.55 1.06 -6.78
CA LEU A 38 -0.25 2.06 -7.82
C LEU A 38 -1.49 2.33 -8.70
N SER A 39 -2.25 1.30 -9.06
CA SER A 39 -3.48 1.43 -9.85
C SER A 39 -4.50 2.35 -9.16
N ALA A 40 -4.68 2.20 -7.84
CA ALA A 40 -5.62 2.98 -7.04
C ALA A 40 -5.19 4.47 -6.95
N LEU A 41 -3.89 4.72 -6.85
CA LEU A 41 -3.33 6.07 -6.87
C LEU A 41 -3.51 6.74 -8.25
N PHE A 42 -3.26 6.00 -9.34
CA PHE A 42 -3.53 6.46 -10.71
C PHE A 42 -5.00 6.85 -10.89
N ASP A 43 -5.90 5.97 -10.46
CA ASP A 43 -7.35 6.17 -10.53
C ASP A 43 -7.80 7.43 -9.77
N LYS A 44 -7.20 7.69 -8.60
CA LYS A 44 -7.44 8.89 -7.80
C LYS A 44 -6.95 10.15 -8.50
N ALA A 45 -5.75 10.12 -9.11
CA ALA A 45 -5.21 11.25 -9.87
C ALA A 45 -6.10 11.61 -11.08
N LYS A 46 -6.53 10.61 -11.83
CA LYS A 46 -7.48 10.75 -12.94
C LYS A 46 -8.81 11.34 -12.48
N LYS A 47 -9.40 10.83 -11.40
CA LYS A 47 -10.67 11.34 -10.85
C LYS A 47 -10.54 12.80 -10.40
N GLN A 48 -9.46 13.17 -9.72
CA GLN A 48 -9.25 14.54 -9.24
C GLN A 48 -9.07 15.54 -10.38
N THR A 49 -8.25 15.21 -11.40
CA THR A 49 -8.09 16.07 -12.58
C THR A 49 -9.39 16.21 -13.35
N ALA A 50 -10.14 15.11 -13.55
CA ALA A 50 -11.44 15.15 -14.20
C ALA A 50 -12.47 16.03 -13.44
N LEU A 51 -12.50 15.98 -12.10
CA LEU A 51 -13.40 16.81 -11.30
C LEU A 51 -13.10 18.31 -11.47
N ARG A 52 -11.82 18.69 -11.56
CA ARG A 52 -11.40 20.08 -11.77
C ARG A 52 -11.89 20.61 -13.13
N TRP A 53 -11.76 19.81 -14.18
CA TRP A 53 -12.12 20.20 -15.54
C TRP A 53 -13.59 19.94 -15.91
N LYS A 54 -14.39 19.33 -15.00
CA LYS A 54 -15.79 18.94 -15.23
C LYS A 54 -16.65 20.07 -15.81
N ASN A 55 -16.47 21.29 -15.33
CA ASN A 55 -17.27 22.46 -15.74
C ASN A 55 -16.50 23.42 -16.64
N ALA A 56 -15.24 23.12 -16.97
CA ALA A 56 -14.41 23.99 -17.78
C ALA A 56 -14.81 23.89 -19.25
N LYS A 57 -14.92 25.06 -19.89
CA LYS A 57 -15.31 25.18 -21.30
C LYS A 57 -14.36 26.10 -22.05
N ASP A 58 -14.17 25.82 -23.33
CA ASP A 58 -13.44 26.69 -24.25
C ASP A 58 -14.26 27.95 -24.61
N GLU A 59 -13.65 28.85 -25.38
CA GLU A 59 -14.29 30.08 -25.87
C GLU A 59 -15.54 29.81 -26.76
N ASN A 60 -15.68 28.59 -27.26
CA ASN A 60 -16.79 28.13 -28.10
C ASN A 60 -17.85 27.34 -27.31
N GLY A 61 -17.67 27.14 -26.01
CA GLY A 61 -18.57 26.40 -25.13
C GLY A 61 -18.39 24.87 -25.12
N ASN A 62 -17.36 24.33 -25.78
CA ASN A 62 -17.01 22.90 -25.74
C ASN A 62 -16.30 22.56 -24.43
N SER A 63 -16.48 21.33 -23.96
CA SER A 63 -15.85 20.87 -22.71
C SER A 63 -14.34 20.72 -22.86
N LEU A 64 -13.60 21.21 -21.86
CA LEU A 64 -12.14 21.04 -21.76
C LEU A 64 -11.76 19.78 -20.95
N LEU A 65 -12.73 18.96 -20.57
CA LEU A 65 -12.51 17.79 -19.71
C LEU A 65 -11.46 16.85 -20.29
N LEU A 66 -11.73 16.29 -21.48
CA LEU A 66 -10.84 15.32 -22.12
C LEU A 66 -9.51 15.93 -22.59
N ALA A 67 -9.46 17.23 -22.79
CA ALA A 67 -8.25 17.91 -23.25
C ALA A 67 -7.24 18.15 -22.11
N ASN A 68 -7.72 18.31 -20.88
CA ASN A 68 -6.91 18.76 -19.75
C ASN A 68 -6.92 17.80 -18.54
N SER A 69 -7.72 16.73 -18.56
CA SER A 69 -7.68 15.66 -17.55
C SER A 69 -6.70 14.57 -17.93
N ILE A 70 -6.13 13.88 -16.94
CA ILE A 70 -5.33 12.68 -17.19
C ILE A 70 -6.21 11.59 -17.80
N THR A 71 -5.71 10.94 -18.84
CA THR A 71 -6.37 9.85 -19.54
C THR A 71 -5.67 8.51 -19.30
N VAL A 72 -6.29 7.40 -19.72
CA VAL A 72 -5.68 6.06 -19.60
C VAL A 72 -4.43 5.93 -20.48
N ASP A 73 -4.41 6.62 -21.62
CA ASP A 73 -3.26 6.59 -22.54
C ASP A 73 -2.00 7.25 -21.96
N GLU A 74 -2.12 7.93 -20.81
CA GLU A 74 -1.03 8.64 -20.12
C GLU A 74 -0.55 7.91 -18.86
N GLU A 75 -0.96 6.65 -18.65
CA GLU A 75 -0.59 5.82 -17.50
C GLU A 75 0.93 5.68 -17.34
N ASP A 76 1.66 5.43 -18.44
CA ASP A 76 3.13 5.35 -18.42
C ASP A 76 3.80 6.64 -17.89
N PHE A 77 3.23 7.80 -18.21
CA PHE A 77 3.72 9.08 -17.69
C PHE A 77 3.45 9.20 -16.19
N VAL A 78 2.25 8.77 -15.76
CA VAL A 78 1.88 8.81 -14.34
C VAL A 78 2.78 7.89 -13.54
N ASP A 79 3.07 6.69 -14.02
CA ASP A 79 3.96 5.75 -13.34
C ASP A 79 5.36 6.34 -13.12
N ASP A 80 5.98 6.93 -14.16
CA ASP A 80 7.28 7.62 -14.02
C ASP A 80 7.22 8.81 -13.05
N ALA A 81 6.14 9.61 -13.10
CA ALA A 81 5.94 10.71 -12.17
C ALA A 81 5.73 10.22 -10.74
N MET A 82 5.06 9.09 -10.54
CA MET A 82 4.82 8.47 -9.24
C MET A 82 6.11 7.92 -8.63
N GLU A 83 6.95 7.24 -9.41
CA GLU A 83 8.25 6.76 -8.93
C GLU A 83 9.13 7.93 -8.43
N ARG A 84 9.18 9.02 -9.20
CA ARG A 84 9.92 10.23 -8.82
C ARG A 84 9.32 10.91 -7.59
N GLY A 85 7.99 11.05 -7.55
CA GLY A 85 7.26 11.71 -6.48
C GLY A 85 7.35 11.01 -5.15
N SER A 86 7.17 9.69 -5.17
CA SER A 86 7.26 8.85 -3.97
C SER A 86 8.68 8.84 -3.39
N GLY A 87 9.70 8.77 -4.25
CA GLY A 87 11.10 8.94 -3.83
C GLY A 87 11.42 10.34 -3.27
N GLU A 88 10.80 11.40 -3.79
CA GLU A 88 10.93 12.76 -3.24
C GLU A 88 10.28 12.88 -1.87
N LEU A 89 9.06 12.36 -1.72
CA LEU A 89 8.34 12.34 -0.45
C LEU A 89 9.13 11.58 0.61
N PHE A 90 9.68 10.40 0.26
CA PHE A 90 10.56 9.65 1.14
C PHE A 90 11.74 10.51 1.62
N LYS A 91 12.46 11.17 0.70
CA LYS A 91 13.62 12.00 1.03
C LYS A 91 13.25 13.22 1.90
N LYS A 92 12.12 13.87 1.63
CA LYS A 92 11.69 15.08 2.33
C LYS A 92 11.07 14.80 3.70
N LEU A 93 10.34 13.70 3.81
CA LEU A 93 9.46 13.42 4.94
C LEU A 93 9.88 12.22 5.77
N LEU A 94 10.44 11.17 5.18
CA LEU A 94 10.56 9.89 5.89
C LEU A 94 12.01 9.53 6.17
N LEU A 95 12.97 10.08 5.41
CA LEU A 95 14.40 9.80 5.57
C LEU A 95 14.89 9.94 7.02
N PRO A 96 14.48 10.94 7.83
CA PRO A 96 14.88 11.00 9.24
C PRO A 96 14.33 9.87 10.13
N TRP A 97 13.13 9.36 9.82
CA TRP A 97 12.43 8.33 10.60
C TRP A 97 12.71 6.91 10.10
N ALA A 98 13.09 6.77 8.84
CA ALA A 98 13.51 5.52 8.21
C ALA A 98 14.99 5.20 8.44
N LYS A 99 15.74 6.08 9.14
CA LYS A 99 17.15 5.82 9.44
C LYS A 99 17.25 4.53 10.23
N ASN A 100 17.97 3.56 9.67
CA ASN A 100 18.22 2.21 10.19
C ASN A 100 17.18 1.14 9.85
N ILE A 101 16.17 1.44 9.02
CA ILE A 101 15.28 0.42 8.47
C ILE A 101 15.76 0.04 7.07
N PHE A 102 16.16 -1.22 6.89
CA PHE A 102 16.53 -1.76 5.59
C PHE A 102 15.31 -1.78 4.66
N ASN A 103 15.49 -1.42 3.38
CA ASN A 103 14.39 -1.36 2.40
C ASN A 103 13.19 -0.50 2.84
N SER A 104 13.45 0.59 3.56
CA SER A 104 12.41 1.49 4.08
C SER A 104 11.56 2.22 3.05
N TYR A 105 11.94 2.14 1.78
CA TYR A 105 11.17 2.62 0.65
C TYR A 105 11.37 1.65 -0.52
N GLN A 106 10.25 1.23 -1.11
CA GLN A 106 10.25 0.45 -2.33
C GLN A 106 9.08 0.89 -3.21
N TYR A 107 9.32 0.93 -4.52
CA TYR A 107 8.32 1.28 -5.52
C TYR A 107 8.18 0.11 -6.49
N GLY A 108 6.93 -0.23 -6.82
CA GLY A 108 6.65 -1.31 -7.76
C GLY A 108 6.92 -2.69 -7.17
N VAL A 109 6.67 -2.86 -5.87
CA VAL A 109 6.80 -4.17 -5.21
C VAL A 109 5.60 -5.02 -5.59
N ASP A 110 5.87 -6.27 -5.96
CA ASP A 110 4.84 -7.25 -6.23
C ASP A 110 4.24 -7.71 -4.89
N GLY A 111 2.96 -7.43 -4.68
CA GLY A 111 2.23 -7.94 -3.51
C GLY A 111 1.67 -9.33 -3.75
N ILE A 112 1.77 -10.19 -2.74
CA ILE A 112 1.18 -11.53 -2.73
C ILE A 112 0.02 -11.54 -1.72
N ILE A 113 -1.13 -12.06 -2.13
CA ILE A 113 -2.30 -12.20 -1.27
C ILE A 113 -2.27 -13.63 -0.70
N ASP A 114 -1.96 -13.71 0.59
CA ASP A 114 -2.05 -14.87 1.49
C ASP A 114 -1.18 -16.11 1.24
N ILE A 115 -0.48 -16.54 2.30
CA ILE A 115 0.14 -17.86 2.42
C ILE A 115 -0.88 -18.78 3.09
N VAL A 116 -1.32 -19.85 2.41
CA VAL A 116 -2.21 -20.85 3.03
C VAL A 116 -1.72 -22.27 2.80
N GLN A 117 -2.05 -23.20 3.70
CA GLN A 117 -1.63 -24.60 3.63
C GLN A 117 -2.68 -25.47 2.92
N SER A 118 -2.25 -26.26 1.93
CA SER A 118 -3.16 -27.11 1.13
C SER A 118 -3.26 -28.56 1.63
N THR A 119 -4.46 -29.13 1.52
CA THR A 119 -4.72 -30.59 1.57
C THR A 119 -5.15 -31.06 0.18
N PRO A 120 -4.58 -32.16 -0.37
CA PRO A 120 -4.68 -32.45 -1.80
C PRO A 120 -6.03 -33.03 -2.22
N GLY A 121 -6.38 -32.71 -3.46
CA GLY A 121 -7.26 -33.42 -4.36
C GLY A 121 -6.78 -33.13 -5.77
N PHE A 122 -6.82 -34.11 -6.67
CA PHE A 122 -6.17 -34.00 -7.99
C PHE A 122 -6.59 -32.78 -8.81
N THR A 123 -7.80 -32.25 -8.59
CA THR A 123 -8.35 -31.03 -9.20
C THR A 123 -8.92 -30.05 -8.16
N GLN A 124 -8.61 -30.26 -6.88
CA GLN A 124 -9.27 -29.59 -5.78
C GLN A 124 -8.32 -29.45 -4.59
N ILE A 125 -8.18 -28.24 -4.05
CA ILE A 125 -7.50 -28.01 -2.78
C ILE A 125 -8.56 -27.86 -1.70
N GLN A 126 -8.39 -28.60 -0.61
CA GLN A 126 -9.16 -28.39 0.61
C GLN A 126 -8.30 -27.63 1.61
N ASP A 127 -8.82 -26.48 2.04
CA ASP A 127 -8.22 -25.61 3.02
C ASP A 127 -9.21 -25.39 4.17
N LEU A 128 -8.95 -26.05 5.29
CA LEU A 128 -9.87 -26.04 6.43
C LEU A 128 -9.74 -24.77 7.28
N GLU A 129 -8.68 -23.98 7.09
CA GLU A 129 -8.41 -22.76 7.84
C GLU A 129 -8.87 -21.51 7.08
N ALA A 130 -8.93 -21.59 5.75
CA ALA A 130 -9.45 -20.51 4.93
C ALA A 130 -10.97 -20.32 5.07
N THR A 131 -11.42 -19.07 4.89
CA THR A 131 -12.84 -18.70 4.95
C THR A 131 -13.24 -17.82 3.76
N PHE A 132 -12.99 -18.30 2.53
CA PHE A 132 -13.25 -17.53 1.31
C PHE A 132 -14.75 -17.27 1.06
N ILE A 133 -15.08 -16.20 0.35
CA ILE A 133 -16.45 -16.03 -0.16
C ILE A 133 -16.64 -16.96 -1.37
N THR A 134 -17.82 -17.57 -1.49
CA THR A 134 -18.10 -18.51 -2.60
C THR A 134 -17.97 -17.80 -3.94
N ASN A 135 -17.19 -18.38 -4.85
CA ASN A 135 -16.84 -17.87 -6.18
C ASN A 135 -16.09 -16.53 -6.20
N GLU A 136 -15.48 -16.12 -5.08
CA GLU A 136 -14.62 -14.94 -5.02
C GLU A 136 -13.33 -15.13 -5.80
N LEU A 137 -12.82 -16.36 -5.86
CA LEU A 137 -11.52 -16.67 -6.46
C LEU A 137 -11.64 -17.12 -7.93
N VAL A 138 -12.80 -16.96 -8.57
CA VAL A 138 -12.96 -17.34 -9.99
C VAL A 138 -12.09 -16.43 -10.85
N ASP A 139 -11.40 -17.00 -11.83
CA ASP A 139 -10.44 -16.34 -12.72
C ASP A 139 -9.10 -15.94 -12.03
N GLU A 140 -8.95 -16.25 -10.74
CA GLU A 140 -7.67 -16.18 -10.02
C GLU A 140 -6.80 -17.41 -10.31
N TRP A 141 -5.53 -17.38 -9.92
CA TRP A 141 -4.57 -18.47 -10.05
C TRP A 141 -4.03 -18.88 -8.69
N LEU A 142 -3.80 -20.16 -8.49
CA LEU A 142 -3.19 -20.71 -7.29
C LEU A 142 -1.76 -21.13 -7.60
N GLU A 143 -0.76 -20.53 -6.95
CA GLU A 143 0.67 -20.88 -7.09
C GLU A 143 1.18 -21.57 -5.83
N ILE A 144 1.90 -22.68 -5.97
CA ILE A 144 2.52 -23.39 -4.85
C ILE A 144 3.73 -22.61 -4.34
N SER A 145 3.75 -22.30 -3.04
CA SER A 145 4.75 -21.44 -2.39
C SER A 145 5.77 -22.19 -1.54
N SER A 146 5.62 -23.50 -1.36
CA SER A 146 6.61 -24.32 -0.66
C SER A 146 6.59 -25.78 -1.10
N GLY A 147 7.70 -26.49 -0.89
CA GLY A 147 7.80 -27.92 -1.15
C GLY A 147 8.40 -28.26 -2.51
N THR A 148 8.09 -29.47 -3.03
CA THR A 148 8.75 -30.01 -4.23
C THR A 148 8.29 -29.36 -5.53
N TYR A 149 7.08 -28.79 -5.53
CA TYR A 149 6.42 -28.21 -6.70
C TYR A 149 6.25 -26.68 -6.56
N GLU A 150 7.12 -26.04 -5.77
CA GLU A 150 7.15 -24.58 -5.63
C GLU A 150 7.26 -23.90 -7.01
N GLY A 151 6.40 -22.92 -7.25
CA GLY A 151 6.29 -22.18 -8.51
C GLY A 151 5.37 -22.81 -9.57
N GLU A 152 4.74 -23.96 -9.29
CA GLU A 152 3.65 -24.46 -10.15
C GLU A 152 2.35 -23.70 -9.87
N ASP A 153 1.63 -23.31 -10.94
CA ASP A 153 0.40 -22.54 -10.86
C ASP A 153 -0.76 -23.16 -11.65
N LEU A 154 -1.99 -22.97 -11.15
CA LEU A 154 -3.21 -23.40 -11.82
C LEU A 154 -4.34 -22.40 -11.62
N GLU A 155 -5.11 -22.15 -12.67
CA GLU A 155 -6.30 -21.29 -12.62
C GLU A 155 -7.39 -21.90 -11.71
N VAL A 156 -8.05 -21.05 -10.94
CA VAL A 156 -9.16 -21.39 -10.08
C VAL A 156 -10.46 -21.33 -10.87
N LEU A 157 -11.06 -22.51 -11.08
CA LEU A 157 -12.33 -22.66 -11.77
C LEU A 157 -13.52 -22.21 -10.91
N SER A 158 -13.44 -22.47 -9.61
CA SER A 158 -14.45 -22.07 -8.61
C SER A 158 -13.91 -22.28 -7.21
N ASN A 159 -14.49 -21.59 -6.23
CA ASN A 159 -14.19 -21.84 -4.83
C ASN A 159 -15.47 -21.79 -3.97
N SER A 160 -15.44 -22.54 -2.88
CA SER A 160 -16.33 -22.39 -1.72
C SER A 160 -15.46 -21.99 -0.51
N PRO A 161 -16.03 -21.76 0.68
CA PRO A 161 -15.25 -21.22 1.81
C PRO A 161 -13.97 -21.97 2.16
N THR A 162 -13.95 -23.29 1.99
CA THR A 162 -12.82 -24.16 2.37
C THR A 162 -12.31 -25.03 1.23
N VAL A 163 -12.77 -24.78 0.00
CA VAL A 163 -12.49 -25.67 -1.14
C VAL A 163 -12.27 -24.86 -2.40
N ILE A 164 -11.15 -25.08 -3.06
CA ILE A 164 -10.76 -24.43 -4.32
C ILE A 164 -10.70 -25.51 -5.40
N ASN A 165 -11.47 -25.35 -6.48
CA ASN A 165 -11.42 -26.22 -7.65
C ASN A 165 -10.55 -25.58 -8.73
N LEU A 166 -9.63 -26.34 -9.28
CA LEU A 166 -8.65 -25.88 -10.25
C LEU A 166 -9.00 -26.36 -11.66
N THR A 167 -8.49 -25.67 -12.68
CA THR A 167 -8.69 -26.03 -14.09
C THR A 167 -7.92 -27.28 -14.52
N GLY A 168 -6.93 -27.71 -13.72
CA GLY A 168 -6.08 -28.85 -14.01
C GLY A 168 -5.51 -29.52 -12.75
N ASN A 169 -4.45 -30.31 -12.96
CA ASN A 169 -3.75 -31.06 -11.92
C ASN A 169 -2.30 -30.58 -11.83
N PHE A 170 -1.75 -30.50 -10.61
CA PHE A 170 -0.32 -30.31 -10.40
C PHE A 170 0.50 -31.51 -10.89
N THR A 171 1.79 -31.31 -11.12
CA THR A 171 2.70 -32.36 -11.61
C THR A 171 2.82 -33.54 -10.63
N GLY A 172 2.55 -33.30 -9.34
CA GLY A 172 2.47 -34.37 -8.34
C GLY A 172 1.74 -33.97 -7.07
N ASP A 173 2.01 -34.72 -5.99
CA ASP A 173 1.33 -34.54 -4.71
C ASP A 173 1.86 -33.29 -3.98
N VAL A 174 0.97 -32.32 -3.78
CA VAL A 174 1.23 -31.05 -3.09
C VAL A 174 0.75 -31.06 -1.63
N THR A 175 0.50 -32.23 -1.02
CA THR A 175 0.06 -32.33 0.39
C THR A 175 0.97 -31.57 1.34
N GLY A 176 0.41 -30.66 2.14
CA GLY A 176 1.15 -29.90 3.13
C GLY A 176 2.05 -28.81 2.53
N ALA A 177 1.98 -28.60 1.22
CA ALA A 177 2.57 -27.44 0.57
C ALA A 177 1.72 -26.20 0.89
N SER A 178 2.41 -25.08 1.04
CA SER A 178 1.79 -23.77 1.08
C SER A 178 1.49 -23.30 -0.34
N TYR A 179 0.51 -22.42 -0.50
CA TYR A 179 0.16 -21.80 -1.77
C TYR A 179 -0.20 -20.32 -1.59
N PHE A 180 -0.25 -19.61 -2.72
CA PHE A 180 -0.69 -18.23 -2.88
C PHE A 180 -1.88 -18.18 -3.85
N ILE A 181 -2.77 -17.19 -3.67
CA ILE A 181 -3.75 -16.83 -4.69
C ILE A 181 -3.29 -15.56 -5.41
N LEU A 182 -3.27 -15.61 -6.73
CA LEU A 182 -2.75 -14.60 -7.64
C LEU A 182 -3.82 -14.12 -8.61
N ASN A 183 -3.98 -12.81 -8.70
CA ASN A 183 -4.82 -12.18 -9.72
C ASN A 183 -4.08 -12.18 -11.08
N TYR A 184 -4.49 -13.05 -12.01
CA TYR A 184 -3.93 -13.09 -13.37
C TYR A 184 -4.85 -12.33 -14.35
N PRO A 185 -4.33 -11.59 -15.35
CA PRO A 185 -3.04 -11.75 -16.00
C PRO A 185 -1.91 -11.00 -15.32
N ARG A 186 -1.14 -11.66 -14.44
CA ARG A 186 -0.05 -11.09 -13.61
C ARG A 186 -0.15 -9.57 -13.52
N VAL A 187 -1.29 -9.07 -13.03
CA VAL A 187 -1.27 -7.71 -12.52
C VAL A 187 -0.64 -7.95 -11.17
N LEU A 188 0.69 -8.10 -11.17
CA LEU A 188 1.49 -7.89 -9.99
C LEU A 188 0.99 -6.53 -9.53
N GLN A 189 0.12 -6.54 -8.53
CA GLN A 189 -0.41 -5.30 -8.01
C GLN A 189 0.83 -4.63 -7.48
N LYS A 190 1.26 -3.61 -8.21
CA LYS A 190 2.47 -2.91 -7.88
C LYS A 190 2.12 -2.04 -6.71
N PHE A 191 2.90 -2.18 -5.65
CA PHE A 191 2.73 -1.40 -4.46
C PHE A 191 3.86 -0.40 -4.29
N LEU A 192 3.50 0.72 -3.68
CA LEU A 192 4.40 1.66 -3.07
C LEU A 192 4.44 1.38 -1.57
N GLU A 193 5.64 1.12 -1.06
CA GLU A 193 5.88 0.79 0.34
C GLU A 193 6.71 1.88 1.04
N TYR A 194 6.26 2.28 2.23
CA TYR A 194 7.04 3.10 3.15
C TYR A 194 7.09 2.46 4.53
N PHE A 195 8.29 2.39 5.12
CA PHE A 195 8.47 1.99 6.51
C PHE A 195 8.86 3.17 7.39
N ILE A 196 8.19 3.27 8.55
CA ILE A 196 8.45 4.30 9.56
C ILE A 196 8.73 3.63 10.90
N SER A 197 9.75 4.10 11.62
CA SER A 197 10.01 3.69 12.99
C SER A 197 8.90 4.17 13.94
N MET A 198 8.26 3.27 14.68
CA MET A 198 7.27 3.64 15.69
C MET A 198 7.93 4.06 17.02
N PRO A 199 7.34 5.02 17.75
CA PRO A 199 7.51 5.07 19.18
C PRO A 199 6.67 3.97 19.88
N ASP A 200 7.09 3.60 21.08
CA ASP A 200 6.58 2.55 21.99
C ASP A 200 5.03 2.56 22.23
N TYR A 201 4.27 3.51 21.66
CA TYR A 201 2.81 3.43 21.55
C TYR A 201 2.33 4.21 20.31
N PRO A 202 1.65 3.57 19.33
CA PRO A 202 1.08 4.27 18.19
C PRO A 202 -0.09 5.16 18.60
N TYR A 203 -0.02 6.44 18.26
CA TYR A 203 -1.21 7.29 18.25
C TYR A 203 -1.94 7.04 16.92
N LEU A 204 -2.96 6.17 16.96
CA LEU A 204 -3.69 5.68 15.79
C LEU A 204 -4.28 6.81 14.95
N ASP A 205 -4.96 7.76 15.58
CA ASP A 205 -5.55 8.93 14.91
C ASP A 205 -4.50 9.73 14.11
N LEU A 206 -3.26 9.79 14.63
CA LEU A 206 -2.17 10.48 13.95
C LEU A 206 -1.58 9.65 12.81
N LEU A 207 -1.60 8.31 12.91
CA LEU A 207 -1.15 7.42 11.83
C LEU A 207 -2.14 7.36 10.67
N GLU A 208 -3.44 7.32 10.95
CA GLU A 208 -4.50 7.41 9.93
C GLU A 208 -4.43 8.75 9.20
N SER A 209 -4.27 9.85 9.93
CA SER A 209 -4.03 11.17 9.34
C SER A 209 -2.78 11.20 8.44
N VAL A 210 -1.70 10.55 8.86
CA VAL A 210 -0.48 10.42 8.05
C VAL A 210 -0.72 9.56 6.82
N GLU A 211 -1.44 8.45 6.91
CA GLU A 211 -1.77 7.58 5.77
C GLU A 211 -2.54 8.36 4.69
N VAL A 212 -3.63 9.02 5.10
CA VAL A 212 -4.50 9.77 4.19
C VAL A 212 -3.74 10.93 3.55
N ASN A 213 -2.90 11.62 4.31
CA ASN A 213 -2.11 12.72 3.77
C ASN A 213 -0.95 12.22 2.89
N LEU A 214 -0.28 11.12 3.21
CA LEU A 214 0.73 10.53 2.32
C LEU A 214 0.11 10.11 0.99
N GLU A 215 -1.07 9.51 1.00
CA GLU A 215 -1.79 9.15 -0.21
C GLU A 215 -2.07 10.39 -1.08
N LYS A 216 -2.67 11.42 -0.47
CA LYS A 216 -2.96 12.70 -1.16
C LYS A 216 -1.69 13.36 -1.69
N ALA A 217 -0.58 13.30 -0.96
CA ALA A 217 0.69 13.88 -1.40
C ALA A 217 1.21 13.23 -2.67
N ASN A 218 1.16 11.89 -2.75
CA ASN A 218 1.57 11.15 -3.94
C ASN A 218 0.68 11.53 -5.14
N VAL A 219 -0.64 11.59 -4.95
CA VAL A 219 -1.59 12.00 -6.00
C VAL A 219 -1.33 13.43 -6.48
N LEU A 220 -1.18 14.39 -5.55
CA LEU A 220 -0.92 15.79 -5.90
C LEU A 220 0.41 15.97 -6.64
N TYR A 221 1.42 15.15 -6.32
CA TYR A 221 2.70 15.16 -7.03
C TYR A 221 2.52 14.80 -8.51
N VAL A 222 1.76 13.76 -8.81
CA VAL A 222 1.48 13.37 -10.20
C VAL A 222 0.75 14.49 -10.93
N ILE A 223 -0.28 15.05 -10.30
CA ILE A 223 -1.13 16.07 -10.92
C ILE A 223 -0.31 17.34 -11.23
N LYS A 224 0.55 17.80 -10.32
CA LYS A 224 1.38 18.97 -10.60
C LYS A 224 2.37 18.69 -11.75
N GLU A 225 2.99 17.51 -11.82
CA GLU A 225 3.94 17.18 -12.89
C GLU A 225 3.22 17.06 -14.24
N TYR A 226 2.00 16.54 -14.24
CA TYR A 226 1.13 16.52 -15.41
C TYR A 226 0.83 17.94 -15.92
N TYR A 227 0.44 18.86 -15.04
CA TYR A 227 0.19 20.26 -15.42
C TYR A 227 1.45 21.00 -15.86
N LEU A 228 2.60 20.68 -15.29
CA LEU A 228 3.87 21.22 -15.76
C LEU A 228 4.17 20.77 -17.20
N THR A 229 3.96 19.49 -17.49
CA THR A 229 4.23 18.88 -18.80
C THR A 229 3.28 19.39 -19.88
N THR A 230 1.99 19.54 -19.53
CA THR A 230 0.94 20.08 -20.41
C THR A 230 0.93 21.61 -20.51
N ARG A 231 1.86 22.29 -19.81
CA ARG A 231 2.04 23.76 -19.78
C ARG A 231 0.88 24.54 -19.14
N LEU A 232 0.10 23.90 -18.28
CA LEU A 232 -0.95 24.52 -17.46
C LEU A 232 -0.33 25.15 -16.20
N MET A 233 0.40 26.25 -16.39
CA MET A 233 1.27 26.83 -15.36
C MET A 233 0.55 27.38 -14.13
N GLU A 234 -0.65 27.94 -14.31
CA GLU A 234 -1.45 28.44 -13.19
C GLU A 234 -1.95 27.28 -12.31
N ASP A 235 -2.45 26.21 -12.94
CA ASP A 235 -2.89 25.01 -12.23
C ASP A 235 -1.71 24.31 -11.54
N TYR A 236 -0.56 24.23 -12.21
CA TYR A 236 0.68 23.74 -11.60
C TYR A 236 1.05 24.49 -10.32
N GLN A 237 0.98 25.83 -10.32
CA GLN A 237 1.33 26.61 -9.12
C GLN A 237 0.39 26.32 -7.95
N ILE A 238 -0.90 26.16 -8.22
CA ILE A 238 -1.90 25.80 -7.21
C ILE A 238 -1.59 24.43 -6.61
N GLU A 239 -1.41 23.40 -7.46
CA GLU A 239 -1.15 22.03 -7.01
C GLU A 239 0.19 21.90 -6.29
N ASN A 240 1.22 22.61 -6.76
CA ASN A 240 2.51 22.64 -6.09
C ASN A 240 2.42 23.32 -4.71
N THR A 241 1.59 24.35 -4.56
CA THR A 241 1.37 24.99 -3.25
C THR A 241 0.67 24.03 -2.29
N MET A 242 -0.42 23.39 -2.73
CA MET A 242 -1.15 22.39 -1.96
C MET A 242 -0.26 21.22 -1.55
N TYR A 243 0.53 20.69 -2.48
CA TYR A 243 1.52 19.65 -2.22
C TYR A 243 2.51 20.06 -1.11
N ASN A 244 3.09 21.26 -1.20
CA ASN A 244 4.08 21.72 -0.21
C ASN A 244 3.45 21.98 1.17
N GLU A 245 2.19 22.42 1.24
CA GLU A 245 1.47 22.55 2.50
C GLU A 245 1.21 21.19 3.14
N LEU A 246 0.77 20.22 2.36
CA LEU A 246 0.47 18.87 2.83
C LEU A 246 1.73 18.13 3.30
N VAL A 247 2.86 18.31 2.61
CA VAL A 247 4.18 17.84 3.04
C VAL A 247 4.55 18.44 4.41
N LYS A 248 4.32 19.74 4.63
CA LYS A 248 4.59 20.36 5.94
C LYS A 248 3.69 19.79 7.03
N GLU A 249 2.41 19.55 6.73
CA GLU A 249 1.45 18.96 7.65
C GLU A 249 1.87 17.55 8.09
N ILE A 250 2.16 16.65 7.15
CA ILE A 250 2.66 15.29 7.44
C ILE A 250 3.88 15.35 8.35
N LYS A 251 4.86 16.20 8.00
CA LYS A 251 6.07 16.38 8.79
C LYS A 251 5.76 16.84 10.21
N SER A 252 4.82 17.76 10.37
CA SER A 252 4.40 18.27 11.68
C SER A 252 3.72 17.19 12.52
N THR A 253 2.84 16.38 11.93
CA THR A 253 2.14 15.26 12.59
C THR A 253 3.14 14.21 13.06
N LEU A 254 4.08 13.81 12.21
CA LEU A 254 5.17 12.90 12.56
C LEU A 254 6.09 13.48 13.65
N MET A 255 6.35 14.79 13.64
CA MET A 255 7.13 15.45 14.70
C MET A 255 6.37 15.51 16.03
N MET A 256 5.06 15.76 16.03
CA MET A 256 4.24 15.77 17.25
C MET A 256 4.29 14.42 17.96
N GLN A 257 4.23 13.31 17.21
CA GLN A 257 4.42 11.97 17.77
C GLN A 257 5.77 11.83 18.51
N THR A 258 6.86 12.36 17.93
CA THR A 258 8.19 12.30 18.58
C THR A 258 8.34 13.21 19.80
N GLN A 259 7.67 14.36 19.83
CA GLN A 259 7.72 15.29 20.97
C GLN A 259 6.92 14.77 22.16
N GLN A 260 5.76 14.15 21.92
CA GLN A 260 4.97 13.51 22.97
C GLN A 260 5.74 12.36 23.66
N LYS A 261 6.60 11.63 22.93
CA LYS A 261 7.55 10.64 23.49
C LYS A 261 8.49 11.26 24.54
N LYS A 262 9.01 12.47 24.29
CA LYS A 262 9.93 13.16 25.22
C LYS A 262 9.23 13.61 26.50
N VAL A 263 7.98 14.09 26.40
CA VAL A 263 7.20 14.52 27.56
C VAL A 263 6.90 13.34 28.50
N ARG A 264 6.49 12.19 27.97
CA ARG A 264 6.30 10.97 28.77
C ARG A 264 7.59 10.53 29.46
N ARG A 265 8.71 10.45 28.73
CA ARG A 265 10.01 10.09 29.33
C ARG A 265 10.53 11.10 30.37
N GLY A 266 10.17 12.38 30.22
CA GLY A 266 10.46 13.42 31.22
C GLY A 266 9.64 13.24 32.49
N PHE A 267 8.33 13.01 32.36
CA PHE A 267 7.44 12.78 33.51
C PHE A 267 7.83 11.55 34.33
N PHE A 268 8.27 10.45 33.71
CA PHE A 268 8.69 9.25 34.45
C PHE A 268 10.10 9.34 35.06
N LYS A 269 10.92 10.32 34.67
CA LYS A 269 12.22 10.56 35.32
C LYS A 269 12.11 11.27 36.67
N ASP A 270 11.04 12.04 36.88
CA ASP A 270 10.86 12.84 38.10
C ASP A 270 10.12 12.10 39.23
N TYR A 271 9.75 10.82 39.02
CA TYR A 271 9.12 9.97 40.05
C TYR A 271 10.03 8.89 40.65
N ASN A 272 11.32 8.89 40.30
CA ASN A 272 12.34 8.07 40.96
C ASN A 272 13.34 8.95 41.71
N VAL A 273 12.88 9.55 42.81
CA VAL A 273 13.70 10.06 43.92
C VAL A 273 13.05 9.63 45.23
#